data_AF-A0A3C0NWI0-F1
#
_entry.id   AF-A0A3C0NWI0-F1
#
_cell.length_a   1.000
_cell.length_b   1.000
_cell.length_c   1.000
_cell.angle_alpha   90.00
_cell.angle_beta   90.00
_cell.angle_gamma   90.00
#
_symmetry.space_group_name_H-M   'P 1'
#
loop_
_entity.id
_entity.type
_entity.pdbx_description
1 polymer ?
#
loop_
_entity_poly.entity_id
_entity_poly.type
_entity_poly.pdbx_seq_one_letter_code
_entity_poly.pdbx_strand_id
1 'polypeptide(L)' 'ERTFQTYSPLIASIELKRRGDVRRAKLYYLRERSGKSARIKEKLVSREREIAVES' A
#
# COMPACT_ATOMS: atom_id res chain seq x y z
N GLU A 1 3.73 -9.03 -13.02
CA GLU A 1 3.66 -9.14 -11.54
C GLU A 1 4.79 -10.04 -11.05
N ARG A 2 5.29 -9.86 -9.83
CA ARG A 2 6.29 -10.74 -9.18
C ARG A 2 5.75 -11.16 -7.81
N THR A 3 5.99 -12.40 -7.40
CA THR A 3 5.63 -12.91 -6.08
C THR A 3 6.91 -13.12 -5.26
N PHE A 4 6.84 -12.78 -3.97
CA PHE A 4 7.96 -12.87 -3.04
C PHE A 4 7.51 -13.63 -1.80
N GLN A 5 8.36 -14.48 -1.25
CA GLN A 5 8.11 -15.14 0.04
C GLN A 5 8.58 -14.23 1.18
N THR A 6 7.79 -14.11 2.24
CA THR A 6 8.05 -13.20 3.36
C THR A 6 9.36 -13.48 4.10
N TYR A 7 9.77 -14.75 4.21
CA TYR A 7 10.96 -15.17 4.97
C TYR A 7 12.09 -15.70 4.07
N SER A 8 12.13 -15.27 2.80
CA SER A 8 13.19 -15.71 1.89
C SER A 8 14.53 -15.03 2.24
N PRO A 9 15.64 -15.79 2.34
CA PRO A 9 16.96 -15.22 2.56
C PRO A 9 17.48 -14.40 1.36
N LEU A 10 16.80 -14.46 0.22
CA LEU A 10 17.16 -13.71 -0.99
C LEU A 10 16.72 -12.23 -0.93
N ILE A 11 15.88 -11.85 0.04
CA ILE A 11 15.33 -10.49 0.18
C ILE A 11 16.01 -9.81 1.37
N ALA A 12 16.68 -8.68 1.12
CA ALA A 12 17.38 -7.93 2.17
C ALA A 12 16.44 -7.18 3.12
N SER A 13 15.51 -6.39 2.59
CA SER A 13 14.54 -5.64 3.38
C SER A 13 13.27 -5.31 2.59
N ILE A 14 12.19 -4.99 3.30
CA ILE A 14 10.93 -4.51 2.72
C ILE A 14 10.58 -3.18 3.39
N GLU A 15 10.63 -2.10 2.62
CA GLU A 15 10.30 -0.74 3.10
C GLU A 15 8.99 -0.24 2.49
N LEU A 16 8.14 0.34 3.35
CA LEU A 16 6.88 0.93 2.91
C LEU A 16 7.12 2.33 2.35
N LYS A 17 7.05 2.48 1.02
CA LYS A 17 7.19 3.80 0.40
C LYS A 17 5.98 4.71 0.64
N ARG A 18 4.76 4.18 0.44
CA ARG A 18 3.48 4.93 0.56
C ARG A 18 2.35 3.98 0.91
N ARG A 19 1.31 4.48 1.60
CA ARG A 19 0.09 3.73 1.89
C ARG A 19 -0.98 4.06 0.85
N GLY A 20 -1.48 3.07 0.11
CA GLY A 20 -2.60 3.27 -0.82
C GLY A 20 -3.95 3.19 -0.12
N ASP A 21 -4.92 3.99 -0.55
CA ASP A 21 -6.32 3.85 -0.14
C ASP A 21 -7.04 2.85 -1.06
N VAL A 22 -7.29 1.66 -0.51
CA VAL A 22 -7.93 0.54 -1.21
C VAL A 22 -8.97 -0.11 -0.32
N ARG A 23 -10.03 -0.63 -0.95
CA ARG A 23 -11.15 -1.30 -0.24
C ARG A 23 -11.03 -2.82 -0.24
N ARG A 24 -10.23 -3.40 -1.14
CA ARG A 24 -10.08 -4.85 -1.31
C ARG A 24 -8.67 -5.27 -0.90
N ALA A 25 -8.54 -6.41 -0.23
CA ALA A 25 -7.24 -6.98 0.14
C ALA A 25 -6.45 -7.50 -1.08
N LYS A 26 -7.16 -8.07 -2.07
CA LYS A 26 -6.56 -8.53 -3.34
C LYS A 26 -6.89 -7.55 -4.45
N LEU A 27 -5.86 -7.05 -5.14
CA LEU A 27 -5.97 -5.97 -6.13
C LEU A 27 -5.98 -6.48 -7.59
N TYR A 28 -6.57 -7.66 -7.85
CA TYR A 28 -6.57 -8.27 -9.19
C TYR A 28 -7.25 -7.41 -10.26
N TYR A 29 -8.20 -6.57 -9.88
CA TYR A 29 -8.86 -5.63 -10.78
C TYR A 29 -7.90 -4.61 -11.43
N LEU A 30 -6.69 -4.43 -10.87
CA LEU A 30 -5.67 -3.59 -11.47
C LEU A 30 -5.02 -4.24 -12.69
N ARG A 31 -5.11 -5.58 -12.86
CA ARG A 31 -4.54 -6.29 -14.02
C ARG A 31 -5.23 -5.89 -15.33
N GLU A 32 -6.51 -5.54 -15.26
CA GLU A 32 -7.32 -5.11 -16.41
C GLU A 32 -7.29 -3.59 -16.63
N ARG A 33 -6.72 -2.82 -15.70
CA ARG A 33 -6.69 -1.36 -15.75
C ARG A 33 -5.32 -0.85 -16.18
N SER A 34 -5.30 0.26 -16.91
CA SER A 34 -4.07 0.90 -17.36
C SER A 34 -4.12 2.42 -17.24
N GLY A 35 -2.95 3.05 -17.30
CA GLY A 35 -2.80 4.51 -17.26
C GLY A 35 -3.36 5.14 -15.98
N LYS A 36 -4.13 6.22 -16.13
CA LYS A 36 -4.69 6.98 -15.00
C LYS A 36 -5.66 6.15 -14.15
N SER A 37 -6.37 5.19 -14.76
CA SER A 37 -7.40 4.37 -14.10
C SER A 37 -6.84 3.33 -13.13
N ALA A 38 -5.57 2.95 -13.29
CA ALA A 38 -4.87 2.01 -12.43
C ALA A 38 -4.18 2.69 -11.23
N ARG A 39 -4.15 4.03 -11.18
CA ARG A 39 -3.51 4.77 -10.09
C ARG A 39 -4.33 4.66 -8.81
N ILE A 40 -3.69 4.17 -7.75
CA ILE A 40 -4.25 4.13 -6.40
C ILE A 40 -3.91 5.45 -5.71
N LYS A 41 -4.90 6.09 -5.07
CA LYS A 41 -4.70 7.30 -4.26
C LYS A 41 -3.96 6.96 -2.97
N GLU A 42 -3.20 7.90 -2.46
CA GLU A 42 -2.52 7.74 -1.17
C GLU A 42 -3.50 7.91 -0.01
N LYS A 43 -3.38 7.07 1.00
CA LYS A 43 -4.13 7.16 2.25
C LYS A 43 -3.44 8.20 3.12
N LEU A 44 -3.89 9.44 2.99
CA LEU A 44 -3.50 10.52 3.89
C LEU A 44 -4.13 10.22 5.25
N VAL A 45 -3.34 9.64 6.15
CA VAL A 45 -3.74 9.58 7.57
C VAL A 45 -3.55 11.00 8.07
N SER A 46 -4.64 11.72 8.36
CA SER A 46 -4.52 13.00 9.01
C SER A 46 -3.86 12.74 10.36
N ARG A 47 -2.68 13.33 10.54
CA ARG A 47 -1.88 13.25 11.78
C ARG A 47 -2.64 13.75 13.01
N GLU A 48 -3.82 14.32 12.79
CA GLU A 48 -4.83 14.72 13.78
C GLU A 48 -5.15 13.63 14.81
N ARG A 49 -5.16 12.34 14.42
CA ARG A 49 -5.46 11.25 15.37
C ARG A 49 -4.33 10.90 16.33
N GLU A 50 -3.07 11.21 16.00
CA GLU A 50 -1.95 11.00 16.93
C GLU A 50 -1.94 12.12 18.00
N ILE A 51 -2.18 13.36 17.58
CA ILE A 51 -2.20 14.54 18.49
C ILE A 51 -3.36 14.45 19.50
N ALA A 52 -4.53 13.93 19.09
CA ALA A 52 -5.69 13.80 19.96
C ALA A 52 -5.59 12.67 21.01
N VAL A 53 -4.61 11.77 20.90
CA VAL A 53 -4.41 10.65 21.85
C VAL A 53 -3.38 11.00 22.93
N GLU A 54 -2.50 11.98 22.66
CA GLU A 54 -1.53 12.52 23.63
C GLU A 54 -2.04 13.76 24.40
N SER A 55 -3.30 14.17 24.19
CA SER A 55 -3.99 15.24 24.94
C SER A 55 -4.93 14.67 26.00
#